data_AF-A0A7X3ZCV8-F1
#
_entry.id   AF-A0A7X3ZCV8-F1
#
_cell.length_a   1.000
_cell.length_b   1.000
_cell.length_c   1.000
_cell.angle_alpha   90.00
_cell.angle_beta   90.00
_cell.angle_gamma   90.00
#
_symmetry.space_group_name_H-M   'P 1'
#
loop_
_entity.id
_entity.type
_entity.pdbx_description
1 polymer ?
#
loop_
_entity_poly.entity_id
_entity_poly.type
_entity_poly.pdbx_seq_one_letter_code
_entity_poly.pdbx_strand_id
1 'polypeptide(L)'
;MVQLRDVNTTDIGDAIRLGCQAMSRAFNADDADIPYGGAQVRPEAFLSGSMEGHMPGRLLNGMLAAEDAMGLDLDEEVIDKHARAAFFSYSRAPLPLQRIGQHINGEGDPIELQEHNLREGFHALYALTAFRKSERAMELAAASIDLLFDYWVPNEQWDRVRLERDTPVRLRDSGEGTFIQGPARAIGPLVKLYQATGYQPALDLATVLKDKAVREFFLDDGSFATERFGSHVHSTTCAMSSLAQLAECTGDAGLMQQVKRFYDGGLWDLRDQIGWSIEVSTRPTLCRRGEANNTGDIIETALILGRWGYPKYYADAERILRSHLLPSQLRDVSFIVEPDNPEEVDGKRQVAHRLRGGFGFPAPYGHEPLGIWQSNKPRIGFNIDIVGGAVGSLAAAYKTVVRSDGAGHWVDMLFDCETDALEVQSPYTHPRLAVKVKQPGALHVRLPPWLDGERFNVEGAEHPVLRDGYAVIENPPVGHWIGFAFDLPIHETTLTWRDSAIRARLRGDEVVAMDNFGTDLTFFPPFD
;
A
#
# COMPACT_ATOMS: atom_id res chain seq x y z
N MET A 1 -1.43 20.18 -22.12
CA MET A 1 -2.16 19.78 -20.92
C MET A 1 -3.26 18.84 -21.35
N VAL A 2 -3.05 17.56 -21.10
CA VAL A 2 -3.99 16.48 -21.38
C VAL A 2 -4.38 15.89 -20.04
N GLN A 3 -5.64 16.08 -19.67
CA GLN A 3 -6.25 15.30 -18.60
C GLN A 3 -6.34 13.84 -19.05
N LEU A 4 -6.04 12.90 -18.16
CA LEU A 4 -6.17 11.48 -18.44
C LEU A 4 -7.64 11.12 -18.74
N ARG A 5 -7.85 10.18 -19.66
CA ARG A 5 -9.19 9.82 -20.14
C ARG A 5 -9.92 8.81 -19.25
N ASP A 6 -9.18 8.06 -18.45
CA ASP A 6 -9.67 7.00 -17.56
C ASP A 6 -9.02 7.20 -16.19
N VAL A 7 -9.78 7.75 -15.24
CA VAL A 7 -9.37 8.03 -13.86
C VAL A 7 -10.44 7.44 -12.95
N ASN A 8 -10.01 6.64 -11.98
CA ASN A 8 -10.90 5.95 -11.04
C ASN A 8 -10.94 6.71 -9.70
N THR A 9 -12.13 6.99 -9.18
CA THR A 9 -12.34 7.57 -7.84
C THR A 9 -13.27 6.71 -6.98
N THR A 10 -13.84 5.61 -7.49
CA THR A 10 -14.98 4.93 -6.86
C THR A 10 -14.92 3.41 -6.84
N ASP A 11 -14.06 2.75 -7.63
CA ASP A 11 -14.06 1.29 -7.77
C ASP A 11 -12.73 0.67 -7.26
N ILE A 12 -12.73 0.26 -5.99
CA ILE A 12 -11.58 -0.41 -5.37
C ILE A 12 -11.32 -1.77 -6.05
N GLY A 13 -12.38 -2.52 -6.37
CA GLY A 13 -12.28 -3.87 -6.92
C GLY A 13 -11.67 -3.87 -8.32
N ASP A 14 -12.07 -2.96 -9.19
CA ASP A 14 -11.48 -2.80 -10.52
C ASP A 14 -10.01 -2.38 -10.44
N ALA A 15 -9.65 -1.48 -9.52
CA ALA A 15 -8.27 -1.09 -9.29
C ALA A 15 -7.40 -2.30 -8.87
N ILE A 16 -7.91 -3.15 -7.98
CA ILE A 16 -7.23 -4.40 -7.57
C ILE A 16 -7.02 -5.31 -8.77
N ARG A 17 -8.08 -5.61 -9.56
CA ARG A 17 -7.99 -6.50 -10.73
C ARG A 17 -6.96 -6.01 -11.73
N LEU A 18 -6.97 -4.72 -12.04
CA LEU A 18 -6.04 -4.13 -13.00
C LEU A 18 -4.59 -4.15 -12.47
N GLY A 19 -4.39 -3.92 -11.17
CA GLY A 19 -3.09 -4.04 -10.51
C GLY A 19 -2.54 -5.47 -10.56
N CYS A 20 -3.37 -6.49 -10.29
CA CYS A 20 -2.98 -7.89 -10.45
C CYS A 20 -2.54 -8.20 -11.88
N GLN A 21 -3.28 -7.72 -12.89
CA GLN A 21 -2.91 -7.90 -14.29
C GLN A 21 -1.55 -7.26 -14.64
N ALA A 22 -1.23 -6.08 -14.10
CA ALA A 22 0.07 -5.46 -14.31
C ALA A 22 1.20 -6.32 -13.71
N MET A 23 1.01 -6.85 -12.50
CA MET A 23 1.98 -7.73 -11.84
C MET A 23 2.18 -9.05 -12.62
N SER A 24 1.10 -9.64 -13.15
CA SER A 24 1.16 -10.86 -13.98
C SER A 24 1.92 -10.68 -15.29
N ARG A 25 2.13 -9.44 -15.74
CA ARG A 25 2.76 -9.12 -17.03
C ARG A 25 4.18 -8.60 -16.88
N ALA A 26 4.75 -8.51 -15.68
CA ALA A 26 6.02 -7.82 -15.42
C ALA A 26 7.23 -8.74 -15.23
N PHE A 27 7.33 -9.83 -16.01
CA PHE A 27 8.43 -10.79 -15.95
C PHE A 27 9.49 -10.56 -17.02
N ASN A 28 10.76 -10.74 -16.67
CA ASN A 28 11.87 -10.67 -17.62
C ASN A 28 12.11 -12.03 -18.28
N ALA A 29 11.56 -12.23 -19.49
CA ALA A 29 11.75 -13.47 -20.24
C ALA A 29 13.24 -13.72 -20.60
N ASP A 30 14.04 -12.65 -20.72
CA ASP A 30 15.47 -12.75 -21.02
C ASP A 30 16.29 -13.18 -19.79
N ASP A 31 15.68 -13.26 -18.60
CA ASP A 31 16.33 -13.64 -17.34
C ASP A 31 15.44 -14.56 -16.49
N ALA A 32 15.05 -15.68 -17.09
CA ALA A 32 14.33 -16.78 -16.43
C ALA A 32 13.02 -16.38 -15.73
N ASP A 33 12.29 -15.43 -16.32
CA ASP A 33 11.05 -14.86 -15.77
C ASP A 33 11.22 -14.24 -14.38
N ILE A 34 12.41 -13.74 -14.03
CA ILE A 34 12.55 -12.96 -12.80
C ILE A 34 11.79 -11.64 -12.98
N PRO A 35 10.94 -11.23 -12.04
CA PRO A 35 10.14 -10.01 -12.18
C PRO A 35 11.02 -8.76 -12.26
N TYR A 36 10.63 -7.84 -13.14
CA TYR A 36 11.22 -6.52 -13.26
C TYR A 36 10.96 -5.68 -12.01
N GLY A 37 11.95 -4.90 -11.58
CA GLY A 37 11.78 -3.89 -10.54
C GLY A 37 11.48 -2.50 -11.09
N GLY A 38 12.30 -2.05 -12.04
CA GLY A 38 12.19 -0.72 -12.62
C GLY A 38 11.22 -0.66 -13.79
N ALA A 39 10.41 0.40 -13.85
CA ALA A 39 9.56 0.69 -15.00
C ALA A 39 9.44 2.19 -15.24
N GLN A 40 9.58 2.60 -16.49
CA GLN A 40 9.48 3.98 -16.93
C GLN A 40 8.61 4.07 -18.19
N VAL A 41 7.88 5.18 -18.34
CA VAL A 41 7.05 5.47 -19.53
C VAL A 41 7.44 6.75 -20.26
N ARG A 42 8.13 7.68 -19.60
CA ARG A 42 8.73 8.88 -20.19
C ARG A 42 10.10 9.18 -19.53
N PRO A 43 11.10 9.69 -20.27
CA PRO A 43 11.05 10.11 -21.68
C PRO A 43 11.00 8.95 -22.68
N GLU A 44 11.56 7.79 -22.32
CA GLU A 44 11.50 6.55 -23.12
C GLU A 44 10.86 5.46 -22.25
N ALA A 45 9.98 4.66 -22.84
CA ALA A 45 9.27 3.60 -22.14
C ALA A 45 10.13 2.33 -22.09
N PHE A 46 10.32 1.74 -20.91
CA PHE A 46 11.00 0.46 -20.72
C PHE A 46 10.74 -0.15 -19.33
N LEU A 47 10.88 -1.46 -19.24
CA LEU A 47 11.04 -2.24 -18.01
C LEU A 47 12.51 -2.62 -17.83
N SER A 48 13.03 -2.59 -16.61
CA SER A 48 14.45 -2.85 -16.36
C SER A 48 14.72 -3.49 -15.01
N GLY A 49 15.76 -4.31 -14.97
CA GLY A 49 16.34 -4.86 -13.75
C GLY A 49 15.50 -6.00 -13.17
N SER A 50 16.06 -7.21 -13.23
CA SER A 50 15.55 -8.37 -12.50
C SER A 50 15.87 -8.22 -11.02
N MET A 51 14.90 -8.43 -10.13
CA MET A 51 15.07 -8.22 -8.68
C MET A 51 14.45 -9.36 -7.85
N GLU A 52 15.08 -10.53 -7.85
CA GLU A 52 14.60 -11.73 -7.16
C GLU A 52 14.43 -11.58 -5.63
N GLY A 53 15.29 -10.81 -4.97
CA GLY A 53 15.22 -10.59 -3.50
C GLY A 53 14.22 -9.53 -3.06
N HIS A 54 13.65 -8.76 -3.99
CA HIS A 54 12.72 -7.67 -3.67
C HIS A 54 11.32 -7.92 -4.23
N MET A 55 11.24 -8.16 -5.53
CA MET A 55 10.01 -8.10 -6.27
C MET A 55 9.01 -9.21 -5.92
N PRO A 56 9.39 -10.50 -5.89
CA PRO A 56 8.46 -11.58 -5.62
C PRO A 56 7.63 -11.39 -4.35
N GLY A 57 8.25 -10.89 -3.28
CA GLY A 57 7.59 -10.64 -2.01
C GLY A 57 6.46 -9.63 -2.08
N ARG A 58 6.73 -8.47 -2.70
CA ARG A 58 5.73 -7.42 -2.91
C ARG A 58 4.55 -7.94 -3.72
N LEU A 59 4.83 -8.66 -4.80
CA LEU A 59 3.82 -9.09 -5.75
C LEU A 59 2.98 -10.25 -5.20
N LEU A 60 3.62 -11.25 -4.57
CA LEU A 60 2.91 -12.35 -3.91
C LEU A 60 2.00 -11.84 -2.78
N ASN A 61 2.49 -10.96 -1.91
CA ASN A 61 1.66 -10.40 -0.84
C ASN A 61 0.48 -9.58 -1.39
N GLY A 62 0.69 -8.75 -2.43
CA GLY A 62 -0.39 -7.97 -3.05
C GLY A 62 -1.43 -8.86 -3.74
N MET A 63 -0.99 -9.76 -4.61
CA MET A 63 -1.88 -10.64 -5.39
C MET A 63 -2.66 -11.60 -4.49
N LEU A 64 -2.01 -12.28 -3.56
CA LEU A 64 -2.69 -13.27 -2.72
C LEU A 64 -3.61 -12.60 -1.68
N ALA A 65 -3.30 -11.39 -1.23
CA ALA A 65 -4.25 -10.59 -0.45
C ALA A 65 -5.48 -10.17 -1.28
N ALA A 66 -5.29 -9.86 -2.57
CA ALA A 66 -6.38 -9.54 -3.49
C ALA A 66 -7.29 -10.75 -3.77
N GLU A 67 -6.70 -11.92 -4.01
CA GLU A 67 -7.43 -13.20 -4.09
C GLU A 67 -8.29 -13.44 -2.85
N ASP A 68 -7.70 -13.31 -1.67
CA ASP A 68 -8.40 -13.51 -0.39
C ASP A 68 -9.46 -12.43 -0.10
N ALA A 69 -9.28 -11.21 -0.60
CA ALA A 69 -10.26 -10.13 -0.42
C ALA A 69 -11.48 -10.22 -1.35
N MET A 70 -11.29 -10.73 -2.57
CA MET A 70 -12.30 -10.64 -3.64
C MET A 70 -12.68 -11.99 -4.25
N GLY A 71 -12.04 -13.09 -3.86
CA GLY A 71 -12.21 -14.40 -4.50
C GLY A 71 -11.74 -14.40 -5.95
N LEU A 72 -10.65 -13.70 -6.28
CA LEU A 72 -10.12 -13.66 -7.64
C LEU A 72 -9.53 -15.02 -8.03
N ASP A 73 -9.77 -15.45 -9.27
CA ASP A 73 -9.10 -16.61 -9.87
C ASP A 73 -7.77 -16.13 -10.49
N LEU A 74 -6.68 -16.24 -9.73
CA LEU A 74 -5.35 -15.87 -10.20
C LEU A 74 -4.69 -17.02 -10.97
N ASP A 75 -3.93 -16.68 -11.99
CA ASP A 75 -3.15 -17.67 -12.75
C ASP A 75 -2.01 -18.23 -11.88
N GLU A 76 -2.09 -19.52 -11.53
CA GLU A 76 -1.08 -20.20 -10.73
C GLU A 76 0.30 -20.21 -11.40
N GLU A 77 0.40 -20.13 -12.74
CA GLU A 77 1.70 -20.03 -13.41
C GLU A 77 2.42 -18.72 -13.02
N VAL A 78 1.68 -17.64 -12.84
CA VAL A 78 2.20 -16.33 -12.39
C VAL A 78 2.67 -16.45 -10.94
N ILE A 79 1.87 -17.07 -10.07
CA ILE A 79 2.23 -17.29 -8.67
C ILE A 79 3.50 -18.14 -8.57
N ASP A 80 3.60 -19.21 -9.37
CA ASP A 80 4.76 -20.08 -9.43
C ASP A 80 6.02 -19.36 -9.93
N LYS A 81 5.91 -18.45 -10.91
CA LYS A 81 7.04 -17.61 -11.36
C LYS A 81 7.60 -16.77 -10.22
N HIS A 82 6.74 -16.09 -9.48
CA HIS A 82 7.18 -15.32 -8.31
C HIS A 82 7.73 -16.24 -7.20
N ALA A 83 7.08 -17.36 -6.91
CA ALA A 83 7.56 -18.30 -5.89
C ALA A 83 8.96 -18.83 -6.23
N ARG A 84 9.23 -19.18 -7.50
CA ARG A 84 10.56 -19.58 -7.96
C ARG A 84 11.60 -18.48 -7.76
N ALA A 85 11.28 -17.24 -8.14
CA ALA A 85 12.17 -16.11 -7.93
C ALA A 85 12.43 -15.83 -6.43
N ALA A 86 11.40 -15.91 -5.58
CA ALA A 86 11.54 -15.78 -4.14
C ALA A 86 12.47 -16.88 -3.59
N PHE A 87 12.21 -18.14 -3.91
CA PHE A 87 13.05 -19.25 -3.45
C PHE A 87 14.47 -19.20 -4.01
N PHE A 88 14.66 -18.66 -5.22
CA PHE A 88 15.97 -18.40 -5.77
C PHE A 88 16.74 -17.38 -4.92
N SER A 89 16.10 -16.29 -4.49
CA SER A 89 16.73 -15.30 -3.60
C SER A 89 17.19 -15.89 -2.26
N TYR A 90 16.54 -16.95 -1.77
CA TYR A 90 16.89 -17.69 -0.54
C TYR A 90 17.82 -18.90 -0.78
N SER A 91 18.35 -19.10 -1.98
CA SER A 91 19.07 -20.33 -2.34
C SER A 91 20.49 -20.46 -1.78
N ARG A 92 21.11 -19.33 -1.38
CA ARG A 92 22.49 -19.29 -0.88
C ARG A 92 22.60 -19.05 0.63
N ALA A 93 21.59 -18.45 1.24
CA ALA A 93 21.42 -18.29 2.68
C ALA A 93 19.92 -18.06 2.98
N PRO A 94 19.44 -18.22 4.23
CA PRO A 94 18.05 -17.96 4.58
C PRO A 94 17.76 -16.45 4.70
N LEU A 95 18.09 -15.70 3.65
CA LEU A 95 17.93 -14.27 3.51
C LEU A 95 17.47 -13.94 2.07
N PRO A 96 16.73 -12.86 1.85
CA PRO A 96 16.28 -12.46 0.51
C PRO A 96 17.42 -11.75 -0.26
N LEU A 97 18.29 -12.55 -0.88
CA LEU A 97 19.48 -12.07 -1.55
C LEU A 97 19.21 -11.67 -3.01
N GLN A 98 20.05 -10.79 -3.55
CA GLN A 98 20.08 -10.44 -4.97
C GLN A 98 21.42 -10.81 -5.58
N ARG A 99 21.40 -11.07 -6.89
CA ARG A 99 22.62 -11.13 -7.69
C ARG A 99 23.20 -9.71 -7.87
N ILE A 100 24.52 -9.64 -8.05
CA ILE A 100 25.24 -8.38 -8.26
C ILE A 100 25.44 -8.17 -9.77
N GLY A 101 24.91 -7.06 -10.29
CA GLY A 101 25.10 -6.64 -11.67
C GLY A 101 23.85 -6.81 -12.53
N GLN A 102 24.05 -7.02 -13.83
CA GLN A 102 22.99 -7.33 -14.80
C GLN A 102 23.07 -8.81 -15.18
N HIS A 103 21.91 -9.42 -15.39
CA HIS A 103 21.80 -10.85 -15.60
C HIS A 103 20.90 -11.17 -16.78
N ILE A 104 21.24 -12.27 -17.44
CA ILE A 104 20.49 -12.89 -18.53
C ILE A 104 20.45 -14.40 -18.29
N ASN A 105 19.45 -15.06 -18.84
CA ASN A 105 19.24 -16.51 -18.79
C ASN A 105 19.17 -17.12 -17.37
N GLY A 106 18.90 -16.31 -16.33
CA GLY A 106 18.85 -16.80 -14.94
C GLY A 106 20.22 -17.20 -14.39
N GLU A 107 21.32 -16.78 -15.02
CA GLU A 107 22.67 -17.11 -14.56
C GLU A 107 23.07 -16.27 -13.32
N GLY A 108 24.02 -16.81 -12.55
CA GLY A 108 24.61 -16.16 -11.37
C GLY A 108 23.98 -16.59 -10.04
N ASP A 109 24.65 -16.18 -8.96
CA ASP A 109 24.26 -16.54 -7.59
C ASP A 109 23.80 -15.32 -6.80
N PRO A 110 22.62 -15.37 -6.14
CA PRO A 110 22.16 -14.28 -5.31
C PRO A 110 22.94 -14.32 -3.99
N ILE A 111 23.77 -13.29 -3.76
CA ILE A 111 24.68 -13.20 -2.62
C ILE A 111 24.63 -11.86 -1.90
N GLU A 112 24.06 -10.81 -2.51
CA GLU A 112 23.98 -9.48 -1.91
C GLU A 112 22.70 -9.35 -1.07
N LEU A 113 22.83 -9.05 0.22
CA LEU A 113 21.71 -8.62 1.05
C LEU A 113 21.64 -7.09 1.04
N GLN A 114 20.53 -6.57 0.51
CA GLN A 114 20.08 -5.22 0.81
C GLN A 114 19.08 -5.30 1.97
N GLU A 115 19.37 -4.68 3.11
CA GLU A 115 18.55 -4.83 4.32
C GLU A 115 17.06 -4.48 4.11
N HIS A 116 16.77 -3.58 3.17
CA HIS A 116 15.39 -3.23 2.84
C HIS A 116 14.59 -4.42 2.28
N ASN A 117 15.26 -5.43 1.71
CA ASN A 117 14.65 -6.64 1.18
C ASN A 117 14.15 -7.59 2.26
N LEU A 118 14.58 -7.46 3.52
CA LEU A 118 14.10 -8.32 4.62
C LEU A 118 12.57 -8.34 4.69
N ARG A 119 11.94 -7.15 4.56
CA ARG A 119 10.48 -7.02 4.48
C ARG A 119 9.90 -7.84 3.34
N GLU A 120 10.46 -7.71 2.15
CA GLU A 120 9.88 -8.34 0.96
C GLU A 120 10.07 -9.84 0.98
N GLY A 121 11.25 -10.31 1.40
CA GLY A 121 11.50 -11.71 1.67
C GLY A 121 10.45 -12.30 2.61
N PHE A 122 10.21 -11.69 3.77
CA PHE A 122 9.17 -12.17 4.68
C PHE A 122 7.75 -12.06 4.12
N HIS A 123 7.43 -11.06 3.28
CA HIS A 123 6.14 -11.04 2.57
C HIS A 123 5.97 -12.25 1.64
N ALA A 124 7.01 -12.64 0.89
CA ALA A 124 6.95 -13.83 0.04
C ALA A 124 6.68 -15.08 0.88
N LEU A 125 7.45 -15.25 1.95
CA LEU A 125 7.37 -16.44 2.80
C LEU A 125 6.02 -16.52 3.55
N TYR A 126 5.55 -15.39 4.09
CA TYR A 126 4.20 -15.28 4.67
C TYR A 126 3.13 -15.66 3.64
N ALA A 127 3.13 -15.04 2.47
CA ALA A 127 2.05 -15.22 1.50
C ALA A 127 1.98 -16.67 0.99
N LEU A 128 3.13 -17.28 0.67
CA LEU A 128 3.19 -18.68 0.26
C LEU A 128 2.78 -19.65 1.38
N THR A 129 3.12 -19.34 2.63
CA THR A 129 2.72 -20.15 3.78
C THR A 129 1.22 -20.04 4.05
N ALA A 130 0.69 -18.82 4.09
CA ALA A 130 -0.70 -18.54 4.45
C ALA A 130 -1.69 -19.03 3.39
N PHE A 131 -1.43 -18.71 2.12
CA PHE A 131 -2.39 -18.90 1.02
C PHE A 131 -2.13 -20.14 0.16
N ARG A 132 -0.89 -20.66 0.14
CA ARG A 132 -0.52 -21.87 -0.63
C ARG A 132 0.00 -23.01 0.24
N LYS A 133 0.00 -22.85 1.57
CA LYS A 133 0.43 -23.88 2.54
C LYS A 133 1.83 -24.44 2.25
N SER A 134 2.73 -23.59 1.76
CA SER A 134 4.09 -23.99 1.40
C SER A 134 4.94 -24.28 2.64
N GLU A 135 5.23 -25.56 2.90
CA GLU A 135 6.13 -25.99 3.99
C GLU A 135 7.54 -25.39 3.81
N ARG A 136 8.06 -25.41 2.57
CA ARG A 136 9.35 -24.80 2.23
C ARG A 136 9.43 -23.33 2.61
N ALA A 137 8.35 -22.56 2.38
CA ALA A 137 8.33 -21.14 2.74
C ALA A 137 8.38 -20.96 4.26
N MET A 138 7.69 -21.82 5.02
CA MET A 138 7.72 -21.80 6.48
C MET A 138 9.10 -22.17 7.04
N GLU A 139 9.75 -23.20 6.48
CA GLU A 139 11.11 -23.61 6.86
C GLU A 139 12.12 -22.47 6.62
N LEU A 140 12.03 -21.81 5.47
CA LEU A 140 12.88 -20.65 5.16
C LEU A 140 12.59 -19.47 6.09
N ALA A 141 11.32 -19.25 6.48
CA ALA A 141 10.96 -18.18 7.40
C ALA A 141 11.55 -18.42 8.78
N ALA A 142 11.43 -19.65 9.30
CA ALA A 142 12.04 -20.07 10.55
C ALA A 142 13.57 -19.88 10.53
N ALA A 143 14.23 -20.39 9.48
CA ALA A 143 15.69 -20.25 9.34
C ALA A 143 16.14 -18.78 9.20
N SER A 144 15.32 -17.93 8.56
CA SER A 144 15.61 -16.50 8.43
C SER A 144 15.47 -15.76 9.75
N ILE A 145 14.45 -16.10 10.54
CA ILE A 145 14.24 -15.59 11.90
C ILE A 145 15.40 -16.00 12.81
N ASP A 146 15.80 -17.28 12.79
CA ASP A 146 16.93 -17.79 13.58
C ASP A 146 18.23 -17.07 13.22
N LEU A 147 18.47 -16.82 11.93
CA LEU A 147 19.64 -16.06 11.48
C LEU A 147 19.61 -14.62 12.01
N LEU A 148 18.46 -13.93 11.98
CA LEU A 148 18.35 -12.57 12.54
C LEU A 148 18.59 -12.57 14.06
N PHE A 149 18.11 -13.57 14.78
CA PHE A 149 18.39 -13.73 16.21
C PHE A 149 19.87 -13.96 16.53
N ASP A 150 20.61 -14.62 15.64
CA ASP A 150 22.03 -14.92 15.85
C ASP A 150 22.98 -13.79 15.41
N TYR A 151 22.67 -13.14 14.28
CA TYR A 151 23.59 -12.18 13.64
C TYR A 151 23.20 -10.71 13.80
N TRP A 152 21.94 -10.39 14.11
CA TRP A 152 21.47 -8.99 14.20
C TRP A 152 21.00 -8.61 15.61
N VAL A 153 20.13 -9.43 16.22
CA VAL A 153 19.50 -9.14 17.52
C VAL A 153 20.49 -8.88 18.66
N PRO A 154 21.60 -9.63 18.83
CA PRO A 154 22.44 -9.50 20.03
C PRO A 154 23.01 -8.10 20.24
N ASN A 155 23.21 -7.35 19.14
CA ASN A 155 23.77 -6.00 19.17
C ASN A 155 22.86 -4.95 18.51
N GLU A 156 21.66 -5.35 18.09
CA GLU A 156 20.75 -4.54 17.23
C GLU A 156 21.44 -3.96 15.98
N GLN A 157 22.44 -4.69 15.47
CA GLN A 157 23.23 -4.39 14.29
C GLN A 157 23.84 -5.68 13.76
N TRP A 158 24.10 -5.75 12.45
CA TRP A 158 24.73 -6.93 11.84
C TRP A 158 26.15 -7.15 12.38
N ASP A 159 26.43 -8.36 12.88
CA ASP A 159 27.78 -8.88 13.01
C ASP A 159 28.32 -9.26 11.61
N ARG A 160 28.73 -8.24 10.86
CA ARG A 160 29.14 -8.36 9.45
C ARG A 160 30.29 -9.34 9.27
N VAL A 161 31.31 -9.24 10.13
CA VAL A 161 32.50 -10.07 10.07
C VAL A 161 32.13 -11.54 10.25
N ARG A 162 31.24 -11.84 11.20
CA ARG A 162 30.77 -13.20 11.44
C ARG A 162 29.88 -13.69 10.30
N LEU A 163 28.93 -12.86 9.84
CA LEU A 163 28.00 -13.22 8.76
C LEU A 163 28.74 -13.54 7.45
N GLU A 164 29.68 -12.70 7.04
CA GLU A 164 30.44 -12.88 5.78
C GLU A 164 31.48 -14.01 5.87
N ARG A 165 31.88 -14.40 7.09
CA ARG A 165 32.73 -15.58 7.32
C ARG A 165 31.92 -16.87 7.26
N ASP A 166 30.75 -16.88 7.89
CA ASP A 166 29.95 -18.09 8.12
C ASP A 166 28.99 -18.38 6.94
N THR A 167 28.75 -17.40 6.06
CA THR A 167 27.80 -17.48 4.94
C THR A 167 28.37 -16.81 3.67
N PRO A 168 27.83 -17.10 2.47
CA PRO A 168 28.23 -16.40 1.24
C PRO A 168 27.65 -14.97 1.12
N VAL A 169 26.89 -14.51 2.12
CA VAL A 169 26.18 -13.24 2.09
C VAL A 169 27.17 -12.09 2.08
N ARG A 170 26.89 -11.07 1.26
CA ARG A 170 27.56 -9.77 1.28
C ARG A 170 26.53 -8.72 1.63
N LEU A 171 26.76 -8.00 2.72
CA LEU A 171 25.89 -6.89 3.08
C LEU A 171 26.20 -5.71 2.19
N ARG A 172 25.17 -5.18 1.52
CA ARG A 172 25.32 -3.97 0.72
C ARG A 172 25.58 -2.79 1.64
N ASP A 173 26.73 -2.15 1.50
CA ASP A 173 26.99 -0.86 2.13
C ASP A 173 26.19 0.22 1.40
N SER A 174 25.00 0.51 1.91
CA SER A 174 24.16 1.62 1.42
C SER A 174 24.65 2.98 1.91
N GLY A 175 25.64 3.03 2.82
CA GLY A 175 26.28 4.24 3.34
C GLY A 175 25.40 5.15 4.21
N GLU A 176 24.08 5.02 4.12
CA GLU A 176 23.13 6.03 4.62
C GLU A 176 21.79 5.43 5.12
N GLY A 177 21.67 4.10 5.24
CA GLY A 177 20.44 3.44 5.68
C GLY A 177 20.25 3.46 7.20
N THR A 178 19.15 4.03 7.69
CA THR A 178 18.74 3.90 9.09
C THR A 178 18.13 2.52 9.40
N PHE A 179 17.98 2.18 10.68
CA PHE A 179 17.22 0.99 11.11
C PHE A 179 15.80 0.94 10.51
N ILE A 180 15.14 2.10 10.38
CA ILE A 180 13.83 2.21 9.75
C ILE A 180 13.88 1.87 8.26
N GLN A 181 14.97 2.18 7.56
CA GLN A 181 15.16 1.83 6.16
C GLN A 181 15.56 0.37 5.92
N GLY A 182 15.91 -0.36 6.97
CA GLY A 182 16.31 -1.77 6.90
C GLY A 182 15.41 -2.67 7.76
N PRO A 183 15.91 -3.30 8.83
CA PRO A 183 15.22 -4.38 9.53
C PRO A 183 13.85 -4.02 10.12
N ALA A 184 13.59 -2.77 10.51
CA ALA A 184 12.27 -2.39 11.05
C ALA A 184 11.12 -2.66 10.07
N ARG A 185 11.42 -2.64 8.76
CA ARG A 185 10.45 -2.92 7.69
C ARG A 185 9.87 -4.34 7.77
N ALA A 186 10.54 -5.27 8.44
CA ALA A 186 10.10 -6.66 8.58
C ALA A 186 9.02 -6.87 9.66
N ILE A 187 8.72 -5.88 10.51
CA ILE A 187 7.73 -6.02 11.61
C ILE A 187 6.37 -6.51 11.06
N GLY A 188 5.82 -5.85 10.04
CA GLY A 188 4.51 -6.19 9.47
C GLY A 188 4.42 -7.61 8.93
N PRO A 189 5.27 -8.05 7.99
CA PRO A 189 5.20 -9.43 7.49
C PRO A 189 5.47 -10.49 8.56
N LEU A 190 6.28 -10.21 9.59
CA LEU A 190 6.43 -11.11 10.74
C LEU A 190 5.14 -11.24 11.56
N VAL A 191 4.42 -10.13 11.79
CA VAL A 191 3.09 -10.16 12.43
C VAL A 191 2.11 -10.98 11.59
N LYS A 192 2.08 -10.77 10.27
CA LYS A 192 1.24 -11.54 9.34
C LYS A 192 1.56 -13.03 9.37
N LEU A 193 2.84 -13.40 9.40
CA LEU A 193 3.28 -14.79 9.52
C LEU A 193 2.80 -15.41 10.84
N TYR A 194 2.95 -14.69 11.96
CA TYR A 194 2.45 -15.14 13.26
C TYR A 194 0.93 -15.33 13.24
N GLN A 195 0.16 -14.36 12.74
CA GLN A 195 -1.30 -14.48 12.66
C GLN A 195 -1.74 -15.68 11.81
N ALA A 196 -1.02 -15.98 10.73
CA ALA A 196 -1.36 -17.08 9.82
C ALA A 196 -0.99 -18.48 10.36
N THR A 197 -0.01 -18.58 11.25
CA THR A 197 0.62 -19.87 11.61
C THR A 197 0.69 -20.15 13.11
N GLY A 198 0.59 -19.12 13.96
CA GLY A 198 0.92 -19.20 15.38
C GLY A 198 2.41 -19.37 15.67
N TYR A 199 3.30 -19.20 14.69
CA TYR A 199 4.75 -19.40 14.89
C TYR A 199 5.35 -18.29 15.78
N GLN A 200 5.47 -18.60 17.06
CA GLN A 200 5.86 -17.64 18.11
C GLN A 200 7.17 -16.88 17.84
N PRO A 201 8.25 -17.50 17.31
CA PRO A 201 9.49 -16.76 17.04
C PRO A 201 9.32 -15.58 16.07
N ALA A 202 8.32 -15.62 15.18
CA ALA A 202 8.02 -14.47 14.32
C ALA A 202 7.51 -13.27 15.13
N LEU A 203 6.62 -13.50 16.10
CA LEU A 203 6.14 -12.45 17.00
C LEU A 203 7.24 -11.96 17.94
N ASP A 204 8.12 -12.85 18.40
CA ASP A 204 9.26 -12.50 19.25
C ASP A 204 10.21 -11.55 18.50
N LEU A 205 10.57 -11.89 17.24
CA LEU A 205 11.42 -11.02 16.42
C LEU A 205 10.72 -9.70 16.10
N ALA A 206 9.43 -9.71 15.76
CA ALA A 206 8.66 -8.49 15.54
C ALA A 206 8.66 -7.57 16.77
N THR A 207 8.59 -8.16 17.97
CA THR A 207 8.63 -7.44 19.25
C THR A 207 9.98 -6.79 19.48
N VAL A 208 11.09 -7.52 19.26
CA VAL A 208 12.46 -6.97 19.36
C VAL A 208 12.65 -5.77 18.43
N LEU A 209 12.22 -5.92 17.17
CA LEU A 209 12.31 -4.83 16.18
C LEU A 209 11.44 -3.63 16.57
N LYS A 210 10.22 -3.87 17.06
CA LYS A 210 9.33 -2.83 17.57
C LYS A 210 9.95 -2.07 18.73
N ASP A 211 10.56 -2.76 19.70
CA ASP A 211 11.13 -2.13 20.89
C ASP A 211 12.21 -1.11 20.52
N LYS A 212 13.07 -1.44 19.55
CA LYS A 212 14.02 -0.47 18.98
C LYS A 212 13.31 0.68 18.26
N ALA A 213 12.31 0.37 17.42
CA ALA A 213 11.59 1.37 16.63
C ALA A 213 10.94 2.45 17.51
N VAL A 214 10.27 2.06 18.60
CA VAL A 214 9.58 3.00 19.49
C VAL A 214 10.52 3.72 20.46
N ARG A 215 11.64 3.07 20.83
CA ARG A 215 12.66 3.67 21.70
C ARG A 215 13.46 4.77 21.00
N GLU A 216 13.71 4.63 19.70
CA GLU A 216 14.67 5.48 18.99
C GLU A 216 14.05 6.35 17.89
N PHE A 217 12.89 5.99 17.33
CA PHE A 217 12.35 6.65 16.12
C PHE A 217 10.95 7.20 16.33
N PHE A 218 9.99 6.35 16.69
CA PHE A 218 8.60 6.74 16.92
C PHE A 218 8.41 7.26 18.34
N LEU A 219 9.08 8.35 18.71
CA LEU A 219 9.12 8.85 20.08
C LEU A 219 7.76 9.36 20.59
N ASP A 220 7.66 9.59 21.90
CA ASP A 220 6.42 10.00 22.57
C ASP A 220 5.83 11.32 22.07
N ASP A 221 6.67 12.22 21.56
CA ASP A 221 6.24 13.49 20.98
C ASP A 221 5.57 13.33 19.59
N GLY A 222 5.64 12.14 19.00
CA GLY A 222 5.07 11.83 17.69
C GLY A 222 5.74 12.57 16.53
N SER A 223 6.91 13.19 16.72
CA SER A 223 7.59 14.01 15.72
C SER A 223 8.20 13.18 14.58
N PHE A 224 8.41 13.81 13.43
CA PHE A 224 9.25 13.28 12.35
C PHE A 224 10.52 14.12 12.20
N ALA A 225 11.62 13.45 11.83
CA ALA A 225 12.86 14.11 11.41
C ALA A 225 13.61 13.24 10.39
N THR A 226 13.99 13.83 9.25
CA THR A 226 14.68 13.11 8.17
C THR A 226 16.00 12.50 8.63
N GLU A 227 16.74 13.20 9.51
CA GLU A 227 18.03 12.74 10.04
C GLU A 227 17.88 11.50 10.93
N ARG A 228 16.72 11.37 11.60
CA ARG A 228 16.39 10.23 12.45
C ARG A 228 15.88 9.07 11.63
N PHE A 229 14.88 9.28 10.78
CA PHE A 229 14.21 8.19 10.06
C PHE A 229 14.90 7.79 8.75
N GLY A 230 15.76 8.65 8.20
CA GLY A 230 16.28 8.53 6.85
C GLY A 230 15.39 9.25 5.83
N SER A 231 15.89 9.37 4.60
CA SER A 231 15.27 10.16 3.56
C SER A 231 14.14 9.45 2.82
N HIS A 232 14.17 8.12 2.75
CA HIS A 232 13.19 7.31 2.00
C HIS A 232 11.90 7.10 2.81
N VAL A 233 10.85 7.83 2.46
CA VAL A 233 9.64 7.99 3.29
C VAL A 233 8.81 6.72 3.39
N HIS A 234 8.77 5.89 2.35
CA HIS A 234 8.09 4.60 2.40
C HIS A 234 8.56 3.74 3.57
N SER A 235 9.84 3.80 3.92
CA SER A 235 10.36 3.08 5.09
C SER A 235 9.73 3.54 6.40
N THR A 236 9.42 4.83 6.51
CA THR A 236 8.71 5.40 7.66
C THR A 236 7.24 4.98 7.67
N THR A 237 6.53 5.12 6.55
CA THR A 237 5.09 4.78 6.48
C THR A 237 4.86 3.29 6.68
N CYS A 238 5.69 2.42 6.11
CA CYS A 238 5.52 0.98 6.26
C CYS A 238 5.87 0.50 7.67
N ALA A 239 6.82 1.15 8.36
CA ALA A 239 7.09 0.87 9.76
C ALA A 239 5.92 1.31 10.64
N MET A 240 5.34 2.49 10.38
CA MET A 240 4.13 2.96 11.09
C MET A 240 2.95 1.98 10.92
N SER A 241 2.67 1.54 9.69
CA SER A 241 1.59 0.57 9.43
C SER A 241 1.88 -0.78 10.08
N SER A 242 3.14 -1.23 10.07
CA SER A 242 3.57 -2.45 10.76
C SER A 242 3.40 -2.40 12.28
N LEU A 243 3.71 -1.25 12.90
CA LEU A 243 3.48 -1.04 14.34
C LEU A 243 1.98 -1.04 14.68
N ALA A 244 1.14 -0.47 13.80
CA ALA A 244 -0.32 -0.54 13.94
C ALA A 244 -0.82 -1.99 13.88
N GLN A 245 -0.34 -2.78 12.92
CA GLN A 245 -0.66 -4.21 12.78
C GLN A 245 -0.24 -5.00 14.03
N LEU A 246 0.97 -4.74 14.55
CA LEU A 246 1.44 -5.40 15.77
C LEU A 246 0.58 -5.01 16.99
N ALA A 247 0.25 -3.73 17.17
CA ALA A 247 -0.60 -3.27 18.25
C ALA A 247 -1.99 -3.90 18.21
N GLU A 248 -2.58 -3.99 17.02
CA GLU A 248 -3.86 -4.67 16.80
C GLU A 248 -3.77 -6.16 17.14
N CYS A 249 -2.73 -6.83 16.65
CA CYS A 249 -2.51 -8.26 16.86
C CYS A 249 -2.33 -8.64 18.34
N THR A 250 -1.70 -7.78 19.15
CA THR A 250 -1.36 -8.07 20.56
C THR A 250 -2.31 -7.42 21.56
N GLY A 251 -3.21 -6.53 21.11
CA GLY A 251 -4.05 -5.74 22.01
C GLY A 251 -3.28 -4.64 22.76
N ASP A 252 -2.10 -4.22 22.27
CA ASP A 252 -1.25 -3.22 22.93
C ASP A 252 -1.78 -1.79 22.69
N ALA A 253 -2.59 -1.32 23.63
CA ALA A 253 -3.13 0.04 23.63
C ALA A 253 -2.04 1.12 23.70
N GLY A 254 -0.91 0.86 24.39
CA GLY A 254 0.20 1.81 24.51
C GLY A 254 0.86 2.07 23.16
N LEU A 255 1.18 0.98 22.45
CA LEU A 255 1.71 1.04 21.10
C LEU A 255 0.72 1.68 20.13
N MET A 256 -0.57 1.35 20.21
CA MET A 256 -1.59 1.97 19.35
C MET A 256 -1.67 3.49 19.57
N GLN A 257 -1.58 3.96 20.81
CA GLN A 257 -1.53 5.40 21.08
C GLN A 257 -0.29 6.05 20.47
N GLN A 258 0.86 5.38 20.47
CA GLN A 258 2.10 5.90 19.89
C GLN A 258 2.02 6.01 18.37
N VAL A 259 1.48 4.97 17.70
CA VAL A 259 1.14 5.01 16.28
C VAL A 259 0.22 6.19 15.97
N LYS A 260 -0.87 6.34 16.74
CA LYS A 260 -1.83 7.43 16.58
C LYS A 260 -1.18 8.81 16.76
N ARG A 261 -0.30 8.99 17.75
CA ARG A 261 0.45 10.25 17.95
C ARG A 261 1.29 10.61 16.73
N PHE A 262 2.00 9.63 16.15
CA PHE A 262 2.79 9.88 14.94
C PHE A 262 1.89 10.16 13.72
N TYR A 263 0.78 9.43 13.55
CA TYR A 263 -0.19 9.65 12.47
C TYR A 263 -0.83 11.05 12.51
N ASP A 264 -1.19 11.51 13.71
CA ASP A 264 -1.80 12.83 13.92
C ASP A 264 -0.78 13.98 13.90
N GLY A 265 0.51 13.68 14.10
CA GLY A 265 1.61 14.64 14.23
C GLY A 265 2.63 14.52 13.10
N GLY A 266 3.72 13.79 13.35
CA GLY A 266 4.90 13.72 12.46
C GLY A 266 4.63 13.27 11.04
N LEU A 267 3.58 12.48 10.79
CA LEU A 267 3.18 12.10 9.44
C LEU A 267 2.83 13.32 8.56
N TRP A 268 2.36 14.43 9.14
CA TRP A 268 2.04 15.66 8.40
C TRP A 268 3.28 16.36 7.79
N ASP A 269 4.50 16.03 8.23
CA ASP A 269 5.72 16.47 7.55
C ASP A 269 5.97 15.72 6.23
N LEU A 270 5.22 14.65 5.98
CA LEU A 270 5.42 13.70 4.90
C LEU A 270 4.26 13.65 3.91
N ARG A 271 3.05 14.06 4.34
CA ARG A 271 1.82 14.00 3.54
C ARG A 271 1.05 15.31 3.46
N ASP A 272 0.07 15.37 2.58
CA ASP A 272 -0.96 16.41 2.54
C ASP A 272 -2.35 15.90 2.98
N GLN A 273 -3.36 16.76 2.84
CA GLN A 273 -4.74 16.54 3.26
C GLN A 273 -5.46 15.43 2.48
N ILE A 274 -5.00 15.07 1.27
CA ILE A 274 -5.58 13.96 0.49
C ILE A 274 -4.71 12.70 0.55
N GLY A 275 -3.69 12.70 1.41
CA GLY A 275 -2.81 11.55 1.64
C GLY A 275 -1.79 11.32 0.54
N TRP A 276 -1.57 12.29 -0.36
CA TRP A 276 -0.34 12.28 -1.15
C TRP A 276 0.84 12.38 -0.18
N SER A 277 1.90 11.61 -0.43
CA SER A 277 3.08 11.57 0.42
C SER A 277 4.36 11.55 -0.41
N ILE A 278 5.32 12.41 -0.04
CA ILE A 278 6.59 12.59 -0.76
C ILE A 278 7.43 11.30 -0.74
N GLU A 279 8.11 10.95 -1.82
CA GLU A 279 9.01 9.77 -1.85
C GLU A 279 10.27 9.98 -0.99
N VAL A 280 10.89 11.17 -1.11
CA VAL A 280 12.16 11.50 -0.47
C VAL A 280 12.03 12.80 0.33
N SER A 281 12.32 12.75 1.64
CA SER A 281 12.06 13.87 2.56
C SER A 281 13.16 14.96 2.62
N THR A 282 14.33 14.74 2.00
CA THR A 282 15.46 15.68 1.98
C THR A 282 15.16 16.97 1.21
N ARG A 283 15.73 18.10 1.65
CA ARG A 283 15.64 19.42 0.99
C ARG A 283 16.93 19.62 0.17
N PRO A 284 16.94 19.76 -1.17
CA PRO A 284 15.92 20.32 -2.06
C PRO A 284 15.54 19.37 -3.22
N THR A 285 14.33 18.81 -3.22
CA THR A 285 13.81 18.20 -4.45
C THR A 285 13.22 19.30 -5.34
N LEU A 286 13.67 19.39 -6.59
CA LEU A 286 13.09 20.30 -7.58
C LEU A 286 11.70 19.84 -8.06
N CYS A 287 11.31 18.61 -7.72
CA CYS A 287 10.01 18.05 -8.02
C CYS A 287 9.37 17.43 -6.76
N ARG A 288 8.09 17.72 -6.56
CA ARG A 288 7.29 17.19 -5.44
C ARG A 288 6.67 15.85 -5.84
N ARG A 289 7.56 14.89 -6.08
CA ARG A 289 7.19 13.54 -6.52
C ARG A 289 6.85 12.67 -5.31
N GLY A 290 5.63 12.14 -5.28
CA GLY A 290 5.18 11.23 -4.23
C GLY A 290 5.50 9.77 -4.53
N GLU A 291 5.01 8.87 -3.69
CA GLU A 291 5.05 7.41 -3.90
C GLU A 291 3.73 6.79 -3.44
N ALA A 292 3.07 6.01 -4.30
CA ALA A 292 1.76 5.44 -3.98
C ALA A 292 1.79 4.39 -2.84
N ASN A 293 2.93 3.72 -2.61
CA ASN A 293 3.10 2.85 -1.43
C ASN A 293 2.91 3.61 -0.12
N ASN A 294 3.44 4.83 -0.02
CA ASN A 294 3.31 5.64 1.17
C ASN A 294 1.84 5.93 1.45
N THR A 295 1.09 6.30 0.42
CA THR A 295 -0.36 6.51 0.49
C THR A 295 -1.08 5.23 0.91
N GLY A 296 -0.71 4.07 0.37
CA GLY A 296 -1.24 2.77 0.76
C GLY A 296 -1.03 2.45 2.25
N ASP A 297 0.20 2.59 2.75
CA ASP A 297 0.54 2.39 4.16
C ASP A 297 -0.25 3.33 5.09
N ILE A 298 -0.44 4.59 4.68
CA ILE A 298 -1.24 5.58 5.42
C ILE A 298 -2.70 5.13 5.49
N ILE A 299 -3.28 4.65 4.39
CA ILE A 299 -4.62 4.07 4.37
C ILE A 299 -4.68 2.87 5.33
N GLU A 300 -3.74 1.92 5.26
CA GLU A 300 -3.73 0.76 6.15
C GLU A 300 -3.71 1.16 7.63
N THR A 301 -2.88 2.13 8.02
CA THR A 301 -2.88 2.66 9.39
C THR A 301 -4.21 3.30 9.77
N ALA A 302 -4.82 4.08 8.87
CA ALA A 302 -6.11 4.71 9.10
C ALA A 302 -7.23 3.67 9.32
N LEU A 303 -7.23 2.58 8.54
CA LEU A 303 -8.18 1.48 8.67
C LEU A 303 -8.02 0.76 10.02
N ILE A 304 -6.79 0.50 10.46
CA ILE A 304 -6.50 -0.13 11.76
C ILE A 304 -6.93 0.79 12.91
N LEU A 305 -6.64 2.10 12.84
CA LEU A 305 -7.11 3.07 13.84
C LEU A 305 -8.65 3.13 13.89
N GLY A 306 -9.30 3.08 12.72
CA GLY A 306 -10.75 2.97 12.60
C GLY A 306 -11.30 1.77 13.36
N ARG A 307 -10.76 0.58 13.06
CA ARG A 307 -11.15 -0.70 13.67
C ARG A 307 -10.88 -0.75 15.17
N TRP A 308 -9.80 -0.11 15.63
CA TRP A 308 -9.44 -0.02 17.04
C TRP A 308 -10.45 0.79 17.89
N GLY A 309 -11.27 1.63 17.25
CA GLY A 309 -12.28 2.45 17.94
C GLY A 309 -12.16 3.95 17.68
N TYR A 310 -11.50 4.36 16.59
CA TYR A 310 -11.47 5.75 16.15
C TYR A 310 -12.12 5.92 14.76
N PRO A 311 -13.45 5.86 14.63
CA PRO A 311 -14.15 5.77 13.34
C PRO A 311 -13.87 6.92 12.37
N LYS A 312 -13.43 8.09 12.87
CA LYS A 312 -13.03 9.23 12.05
C LYS A 312 -11.90 8.89 11.06
N TYR A 313 -11.05 7.90 11.34
CA TYR A 313 -9.96 7.54 10.43
C TYR A 313 -10.45 6.72 9.23
N TYR A 314 -11.65 6.12 9.28
CA TYR A 314 -12.27 5.58 8.07
C TYR A 314 -12.60 6.68 7.06
N ALA A 315 -13.05 7.85 7.52
CA ALA A 315 -13.25 9.00 6.64
C ALA A 315 -11.93 9.50 6.01
N ASP A 316 -10.83 9.45 6.77
CA ASP A 316 -9.51 9.77 6.24
C ASP A 316 -9.09 8.75 5.16
N ALA A 317 -9.25 7.45 5.42
CA ALA A 317 -8.99 6.39 4.45
C ALA A 317 -9.81 6.56 3.15
N GLU A 318 -11.11 6.83 3.26
CA GLU A 318 -11.98 7.11 2.11
C GLU A 318 -11.49 8.30 1.29
N ARG A 319 -11.22 9.43 1.94
CA ARG A 319 -10.73 10.63 1.25
C ARG A 319 -9.45 10.33 0.50
N ILE A 320 -8.50 9.64 1.14
CA ILE A 320 -7.21 9.30 0.54
C ILE A 320 -7.39 8.34 -0.66
N LEU A 321 -8.27 7.35 -0.53
CA LEU A 321 -8.60 6.43 -1.63
C LEU A 321 -9.18 7.19 -2.84
N ARG A 322 -10.21 7.99 -2.62
CA ARG A 322 -10.95 8.71 -3.68
C ARG A 322 -10.14 9.84 -4.31
N SER A 323 -9.31 10.51 -3.52
CA SER A 323 -8.65 11.75 -3.91
C SER A 323 -7.19 11.59 -4.33
N HIS A 324 -6.56 10.44 -4.04
CA HIS A 324 -5.16 10.22 -4.41
C HIS A 324 -4.87 8.80 -4.90
N LEU A 325 -5.10 7.77 -4.08
CA LEU A 325 -4.63 6.41 -4.44
C LEU A 325 -5.30 5.88 -5.71
N LEU A 326 -6.64 5.83 -5.75
CA LEU A 326 -7.37 5.33 -6.94
C LEU A 326 -7.09 6.20 -8.19
N PRO A 327 -7.09 7.55 -8.11
CA PRO A 327 -6.73 8.39 -9.25
C PRO A 327 -5.32 8.16 -9.79
N SER A 328 -4.38 7.76 -8.91
CA SER A 328 -2.98 7.55 -9.28
C SER A 328 -2.66 6.24 -9.98
N GLN A 329 -3.66 5.40 -10.26
CA GLN A 329 -3.47 4.18 -11.04
C GLN A 329 -3.30 4.51 -12.53
N LEU A 330 -2.32 3.88 -13.19
CA LEU A 330 -2.13 3.99 -14.63
C LEU A 330 -3.20 3.21 -15.40
N ARG A 331 -4.30 3.87 -15.74
CA ARG A 331 -5.41 3.25 -16.48
C ARG A 331 -5.43 3.65 -17.95
N ASP A 332 -5.20 4.93 -18.21
CA ASP A 332 -4.99 5.49 -19.54
C ASP A 332 -3.51 5.38 -19.93
N VAL A 333 -3.23 4.48 -20.87
CA VAL A 333 -1.88 4.24 -21.42
C VAL A 333 -1.68 4.88 -22.80
N SER A 334 -2.64 5.66 -23.29
CA SER A 334 -2.62 6.18 -24.67
C SER A 334 -1.50 7.18 -24.95
N PHE A 335 -0.87 7.73 -23.90
CA PHE A 335 0.26 8.66 -23.99
C PHE A 335 1.62 7.96 -24.04
N ILE A 336 1.68 6.65 -23.79
CA ILE A 336 2.92 5.88 -23.74
C ILE A 336 3.31 5.51 -25.17
N VAL A 337 4.48 5.98 -25.58
CA VAL A 337 5.08 5.63 -26.88
C VAL A 337 5.95 4.41 -26.68
N GLU A 338 5.66 3.34 -27.41
CA GLU A 338 6.49 2.13 -27.40
C GLU A 338 7.91 2.46 -27.93
N PRO A 339 8.97 1.96 -27.28
CA PRO A 339 10.34 2.24 -27.68
C PRO A 339 10.75 1.47 -28.95
N ASP A 340 11.77 1.95 -29.65
CA ASP A 340 12.44 1.18 -30.69
C ASP A 340 13.09 -0.07 -30.07
N ASN A 341 12.83 -1.25 -30.65
CA ASN A 341 13.32 -2.53 -30.13
C ASN A 341 13.92 -3.47 -31.21
N PRO A 342 14.96 -3.04 -31.95
CA PRO A 342 15.58 -3.86 -33.00
C PRO A 342 16.33 -5.10 -32.49
N GLU A 343 16.77 -5.06 -31.22
CA GLU A 343 17.48 -6.16 -30.54
C GLU A 343 16.52 -7.13 -29.84
N GLU A 344 15.21 -6.91 -29.98
CA GLU A 344 14.15 -7.74 -29.41
C GLU A 344 14.22 -7.93 -27.88
N VAL A 345 14.84 -7.00 -27.15
CA VAL A 345 14.94 -7.01 -25.67
C VAL A 345 13.56 -7.05 -25.04
N ASP A 346 13.31 -7.98 -24.11
CA ASP A 346 11.99 -8.20 -23.51
C ASP A 346 11.45 -6.95 -22.80
N GLY A 347 12.31 -6.22 -22.08
CA GLY A 347 11.93 -5.03 -21.32
C GLY A 347 11.41 -3.86 -22.18
N LYS A 348 11.56 -3.94 -23.50
CA LYS A 348 11.05 -2.96 -24.46
C LYS A 348 9.79 -3.43 -25.21
N ARG A 349 9.28 -4.64 -24.93
CA ARG A 349 8.10 -5.19 -25.60
C ARG A 349 6.82 -4.80 -24.88
N GLN A 350 5.88 -4.19 -25.61
CA GLN A 350 4.51 -3.92 -25.15
C GLN A 350 4.46 -3.20 -23.79
N VAL A 351 5.33 -2.22 -23.58
CA VAL A 351 5.52 -1.57 -22.28
C VAL A 351 4.21 -0.95 -21.79
N ALA A 352 3.44 -0.32 -22.68
CA ALA A 352 2.16 0.28 -22.34
C ALA A 352 1.15 -0.75 -21.82
N HIS A 353 1.03 -1.89 -22.52
CA HIS A 353 0.11 -2.97 -22.14
C HIS A 353 0.52 -3.66 -20.84
N ARG A 354 1.83 -3.88 -20.63
CA ARG A 354 2.38 -4.52 -19.43
C ARG A 354 2.21 -3.65 -18.18
N LEU A 355 2.32 -2.33 -18.32
CA LEU A 355 2.21 -1.39 -17.20
C LEU A 355 0.78 -0.91 -16.90
N ARG A 356 -0.20 -1.19 -17.75
CA ARG A 356 -1.60 -0.83 -17.49
C ARG A 356 -2.09 -1.49 -16.19
N GLY A 357 -2.50 -0.68 -15.22
CA GLY A 357 -2.82 -1.08 -13.85
C GLY A 357 -1.77 -0.73 -12.82
N GLY A 358 -0.61 -0.24 -13.26
CA GLY A 358 0.51 0.12 -12.40
C GLY A 358 0.22 1.31 -11.50
N PHE A 359 1.04 1.44 -10.47
CA PHE A 359 1.10 2.58 -9.56
C PHE A 359 2.53 3.09 -9.55
N GLY A 360 2.70 4.38 -9.30
CA GLY A 360 3.98 5.04 -9.49
C GLY A 360 4.23 6.15 -8.50
N PHE A 361 4.80 7.22 -9.03
CA PHE A 361 5.30 8.34 -8.25
C PHE A 361 4.56 9.64 -8.61
N PRO A 362 3.26 9.76 -8.31
CA PRO A 362 2.44 10.89 -8.74
C PRO A 362 2.71 12.16 -7.92
N ALA A 363 2.30 13.30 -8.45
CA ALA A 363 1.95 14.49 -7.67
C ALA A 363 0.46 14.43 -7.31
N PRO A 364 -0.04 15.28 -6.38
CA PRO A 364 -1.46 15.28 -6.00
C PRO A 364 -2.44 15.41 -7.17
N TYR A 365 -2.04 16.14 -8.23
CA TYR A 365 -2.88 16.46 -9.39
C TYR A 365 -2.65 15.56 -10.61
N GLY A 366 -1.60 14.73 -10.68
CA GLY A 366 -1.26 14.01 -11.91
C GLY A 366 0.03 13.18 -11.89
N HIS A 367 0.27 12.44 -12.97
CA HIS A 367 1.47 11.60 -13.14
C HIS A 367 2.73 12.37 -13.50
N GLU A 368 2.63 13.64 -13.92
CA GLU A 368 3.78 14.48 -14.25
C GLU A 368 3.97 15.59 -13.20
N PRO A 369 4.73 15.35 -12.12
CA PRO A 369 5.02 16.38 -11.14
C PRO A 369 5.71 17.60 -11.78
N LEU A 370 5.27 18.79 -11.40
CA LEU A 370 5.92 20.04 -11.76
C LEU A 370 7.41 19.98 -11.37
N GLY A 371 8.28 20.34 -12.32
CA GLY A 371 9.73 20.32 -12.13
C GLY A 371 10.39 18.94 -12.29
N ILE A 372 9.64 17.88 -12.60
CA ILE A 372 10.19 16.50 -12.71
C ILE A 372 11.35 16.45 -13.69
N TRP A 373 11.24 17.13 -14.83
CA TRP A 373 12.28 17.14 -15.88
C TRP A 373 13.58 17.84 -15.48
N GLN A 374 13.54 18.69 -14.45
CA GLN A 374 14.71 19.36 -13.87
C GLN A 374 15.22 18.66 -12.61
N SER A 375 14.57 17.58 -12.17
CA SER A 375 14.95 16.84 -10.97
C SER A 375 16.16 15.93 -11.17
N ASN A 376 16.63 15.33 -10.09
CA ASN A 376 17.64 14.28 -10.11
C ASN A 376 17.15 12.93 -10.68
N LYS A 377 15.84 12.78 -10.93
CA LYS A 377 15.22 11.59 -11.53
C LYS A 377 14.18 12.03 -12.58
N PRO A 378 14.62 12.60 -13.74
CA PRO A 378 13.74 13.22 -14.73
C PRO A 378 12.98 12.19 -15.57
N ARG A 379 12.01 11.52 -14.93
CA ARG A 379 11.21 10.45 -15.51
C ARG A 379 9.84 10.32 -14.87
N ILE A 380 8.91 9.74 -15.62
CA ILE A 380 7.64 9.21 -15.11
C ILE A 380 7.74 7.69 -15.07
N GLY A 381 7.58 7.12 -13.87
CA GLY A 381 7.78 5.69 -13.64
C GLY A 381 6.67 5.04 -12.83
N PHE A 382 6.48 3.75 -13.07
CA PHE A 382 5.46 2.89 -12.49
C PHE A 382 6.11 1.60 -12.00
N ASN A 383 7.14 1.75 -11.15
CA ASN A 383 7.92 0.64 -10.65
C ASN A 383 7.00 -0.43 -10.05
N ILE A 384 7.30 -1.69 -10.35
CA ILE A 384 6.36 -2.78 -10.13
C ILE A 384 6.21 -3.08 -8.63
N ASP A 385 7.22 -2.75 -7.80
CA ASP A 385 7.16 -2.91 -6.34
C ASP A 385 6.05 -2.05 -5.72
N ILE A 386 5.78 -0.89 -6.31
CA ILE A 386 4.71 0.02 -5.92
C ILE A 386 3.33 -0.60 -6.20
N VAL A 387 3.21 -1.35 -7.29
CA VAL A 387 1.96 -2.01 -7.65
C VAL A 387 1.57 -3.03 -6.58
N GLY A 388 2.51 -3.88 -6.17
CA GLY A 388 2.27 -4.88 -5.13
C GLY A 388 1.87 -4.28 -3.79
N GLY A 389 2.52 -3.18 -3.38
CA GLY A 389 2.15 -2.48 -2.15
C GLY A 389 0.78 -1.82 -2.23
N ALA A 390 0.50 -1.04 -3.29
CA ALA A 390 -0.79 -0.39 -3.49
C ALA A 390 -1.95 -1.40 -3.56
N VAL A 391 -1.79 -2.52 -4.28
CA VAL A 391 -2.82 -3.57 -4.36
C VAL A 391 -3.05 -4.24 -3.01
N GLY A 392 -1.99 -4.48 -2.22
CA GLY A 392 -2.14 -4.99 -0.85
C GLY A 392 -2.96 -4.06 0.04
N SER A 393 -2.71 -2.75 -0.02
CA SER A 393 -3.48 -1.75 0.73
C SER A 393 -4.92 -1.61 0.22
N LEU A 394 -5.14 -1.70 -1.10
CA LEU A 394 -6.48 -1.72 -1.68
C LEU A 394 -7.27 -2.97 -1.24
N ALA A 395 -6.63 -4.14 -1.13
CA ALA A 395 -7.27 -5.35 -0.61
C ALA A 395 -7.68 -5.19 0.87
N ALA A 396 -6.84 -4.55 1.69
CA ALA A 396 -7.19 -4.20 3.07
C ALA A 396 -8.37 -3.21 3.13
N ALA A 397 -8.39 -2.21 2.24
CA ALA A 397 -9.50 -1.28 2.12
C ALA A 397 -10.79 -1.98 1.70
N TYR A 398 -10.75 -2.84 0.67
CA TYR A 398 -11.90 -3.59 0.17
C TYR A 398 -12.58 -4.40 1.27
N LYS A 399 -11.80 -5.13 2.07
CA LYS A 399 -12.30 -5.90 3.24
C LYS A 399 -12.87 -5.05 4.37
N THR A 400 -12.54 -3.76 4.39
CA THR A 400 -12.98 -2.84 5.45
C THR A 400 -14.16 -2.00 4.99
N VAL A 401 -14.55 -1.99 3.71
CA VAL A 401 -15.77 -1.29 3.26
C VAL A 401 -16.98 -1.78 4.05
N VAL A 402 -17.12 -3.10 4.10
CA VAL A 402 -18.14 -3.80 4.88
C VAL A 402 -17.47 -4.85 5.77
N ARG A 403 -17.86 -4.91 7.04
CA ARG A 403 -17.49 -6.01 7.95
C ARG A 403 -18.72 -6.58 8.65
N SER A 404 -18.63 -7.84 9.06
CA SER A 404 -19.63 -8.47 9.91
C SER A 404 -18.93 -9.11 11.11
N ASP A 405 -19.51 -8.94 12.29
CA ASP A 405 -19.03 -9.53 13.54
C ASP A 405 -20.22 -9.89 14.44
N GLY A 406 -19.95 -10.30 15.69
CA GLY A 406 -20.99 -10.69 16.64
C GLY A 406 -21.98 -9.56 17.01
N ALA A 407 -21.66 -8.30 16.71
CA ALA A 407 -22.53 -7.15 16.94
C ALA A 407 -23.39 -6.77 15.71
N GLY A 408 -23.19 -7.43 14.57
CA GLY A 408 -23.97 -7.22 13.35
C GLY A 408 -23.11 -6.88 12.14
N HIS A 409 -23.66 -6.07 11.25
CA HIS A 409 -23.09 -5.69 9.98
C HIS A 409 -22.72 -4.20 9.99
N TRP A 410 -21.53 -3.88 9.48
CA TRP A 410 -21.00 -2.53 9.54
C TRP A 410 -20.62 -2.07 8.14
N VAL A 411 -21.07 -0.87 7.79
CA VAL A 411 -20.63 -0.11 6.62
C VAL A 411 -19.68 0.96 7.15
N ASP A 412 -18.39 0.62 7.19
CA ASP A 412 -17.34 1.52 7.69
C ASP A 412 -16.89 2.49 6.60
N MET A 413 -17.01 2.12 5.31
CA MET A 413 -16.75 3.03 4.19
C MET A 413 -17.88 3.03 3.15
N LEU A 414 -18.11 4.18 2.51
CA LEU A 414 -19.19 4.48 1.57
C LEU A 414 -18.78 4.16 0.14
N PHE A 415 -18.31 2.94 -0.12
CA PHE A 415 -18.03 2.43 -1.47
C PHE A 415 -19.09 1.41 -1.88
N ASP A 416 -19.27 1.23 -3.20
CA ASP A 416 -20.07 0.11 -3.69
C ASP A 416 -19.41 -1.19 -3.27
N CYS A 417 -20.19 -2.08 -2.67
CA CYS A 417 -19.68 -3.35 -2.17
C CYS A 417 -20.80 -4.37 -2.09
N GLU A 418 -20.50 -5.60 -2.49
CA GLU A 418 -21.40 -6.72 -2.33
C GLU A 418 -20.70 -7.86 -1.61
N THR A 419 -21.36 -8.36 -0.56
CA THR A 419 -20.96 -9.54 0.21
C THR A 419 -22.17 -10.46 0.37
N ASP A 420 -21.97 -11.63 0.97
CA ASP A 420 -23.08 -12.52 1.33
C ASP A 420 -24.01 -11.94 2.39
N ALA A 421 -23.53 -10.97 3.18
CA ALA A 421 -24.25 -10.35 4.29
C ALA A 421 -24.95 -9.03 3.90
N LEU A 422 -24.32 -8.23 3.05
CA LEU A 422 -24.77 -6.88 2.68
C LEU A 422 -24.54 -6.59 1.19
N GLU A 423 -25.34 -5.69 0.64
CA GLU A 423 -25.07 -4.96 -0.60
C GLU A 423 -25.15 -3.45 -0.30
N VAL A 424 -24.14 -2.70 -0.72
CA VAL A 424 -24.03 -1.25 -0.49
C VAL A 424 -23.95 -0.54 -1.83
N GLN A 425 -24.78 0.49 -1.98
CA GLN A 425 -24.76 1.46 -3.06
C GLN A 425 -24.27 2.79 -2.51
N SER A 426 -23.14 3.26 -3.01
CA SER A 426 -22.46 4.48 -2.60
C SER A 426 -23.18 5.73 -3.11
N PRO A 427 -23.26 6.82 -2.31
CA PRO A 427 -23.80 8.09 -2.77
C PRO A 427 -22.91 8.79 -3.83
N TYR A 428 -21.71 8.25 -4.11
CA TYR A 428 -20.80 8.79 -5.12
C TYR A 428 -21.07 8.24 -6.52
N THR A 429 -21.72 7.07 -6.62
CA THR A 429 -22.05 6.36 -7.87
C THR A 429 -23.57 6.21 -8.06
N HIS A 430 -24.33 6.32 -6.98
CA HIS A 430 -25.79 6.24 -6.97
C HIS A 430 -26.41 7.54 -6.41
N PRO A 431 -27.72 7.79 -6.64
CA PRO A 431 -28.39 9.01 -6.18
C PRO A 431 -28.39 9.22 -4.66
N ARG A 432 -28.15 8.17 -3.87
CA ARG A 432 -28.08 8.18 -2.41
C ARG A 432 -27.32 6.97 -1.91
N LEU A 433 -26.92 6.99 -0.63
CA LEU A 433 -26.45 5.79 0.05
C LEU A 433 -27.64 4.83 0.22
N ALA A 434 -27.48 3.57 -0.18
CA ALA A 434 -28.47 2.54 0.09
C ALA A 434 -27.80 1.23 0.51
N VAL A 435 -28.39 0.55 1.47
CA VAL A 435 -27.88 -0.71 2.01
C VAL A 435 -28.98 -1.76 1.98
N LYS A 436 -28.69 -2.92 1.43
CA LYS A 436 -29.57 -4.09 1.49
C LYS A 436 -28.96 -5.13 2.40
N VAL A 437 -29.67 -5.42 3.48
CA VAL A 437 -29.26 -6.44 4.45
C VAL A 437 -29.72 -7.81 3.95
N LYS A 438 -28.79 -8.74 3.70
CA LYS A 438 -29.09 -10.08 3.16
C LYS A 438 -29.18 -11.15 4.25
N GLN A 439 -28.50 -10.93 5.38
CA GLN A 439 -28.50 -11.81 6.54
C GLN A 439 -28.97 -11.06 7.80
N PRO A 440 -29.66 -11.71 8.75
CA PRO A 440 -30.10 -11.05 9.98
C PRO A 440 -28.93 -10.54 10.83
N GLY A 441 -29.05 -9.31 11.33
CA GLY A 441 -28.10 -8.67 12.25
C GLY A 441 -28.33 -7.16 12.29
N ALA A 442 -27.92 -6.51 13.38
CA ALA A 442 -27.99 -5.04 13.45
C ALA A 442 -27.15 -4.41 12.33
N LEU A 443 -27.62 -3.31 11.75
CA LEU A 443 -26.90 -2.57 10.72
C LEU A 443 -26.30 -1.29 11.33
N HIS A 444 -24.99 -1.14 11.20
CA HIS A 444 -24.23 0.03 11.63
C HIS A 444 -23.70 0.75 10.39
N VAL A 445 -24.20 1.95 10.09
CA VAL A 445 -23.73 2.75 8.96
C VAL A 445 -22.93 3.93 9.48
N ARG A 446 -21.64 4.01 9.14
CA ARG A 446 -20.79 5.12 9.57
C ARG A 446 -21.31 6.43 9.00
N LEU A 447 -21.37 7.45 9.85
CA LEU A 447 -21.70 8.81 9.45
C LEU A 447 -20.41 9.57 9.09
N PRO A 448 -20.31 10.16 7.88
CA PRO A 448 -19.19 11.01 7.52
C PRO A 448 -19.02 12.21 8.46
N PRO A 449 -17.78 12.63 8.80
CA PRO A 449 -17.56 13.75 9.72
C PRO A 449 -18.12 15.10 9.23
N TRP A 450 -18.29 15.25 7.91
CA TRP A 450 -18.91 16.43 7.30
C TRP A 450 -20.45 16.38 7.34
N LEU A 451 -21.05 15.23 7.69
CA LEU A 451 -22.48 15.07 7.86
C LEU A 451 -22.85 15.43 9.31
N ASP A 452 -23.65 16.48 9.48
CA ASP A 452 -24.28 16.80 10.76
C ASP A 452 -25.25 15.66 11.13
N GLY A 453 -25.08 15.06 12.31
CA GLY A 453 -25.67 13.77 12.68
C GLY A 453 -27.19 13.69 12.61
N GLU A 454 -27.91 14.82 12.55
CA GLU A 454 -29.37 14.86 12.43
C GLU A 454 -29.87 15.23 11.02
N ARG A 455 -28.98 15.53 10.07
CA ARG A 455 -29.34 16.00 8.71
C ARG A 455 -29.31 14.90 7.66
N PHE A 456 -30.00 13.80 7.94
CA PHE A 456 -30.25 12.77 6.93
C PHE A 456 -31.62 12.13 7.15
N ASN A 457 -32.21 11.62 6.06
CA ASN A 457 -33.46 10.88 6.12
C ASN A 457 -33.20 9.39 5.87
N VAL A 458 -33.87 8.53 6.64
CA VAL A 458 -33.86 7.08 6.43
C VAL A 458 -35.18 6.63 5.84
N GLU A 459 -35.11 5.86 4.77
CA GLU A 459 -36.26 5.23 4.13
C GLU A 459 -36.12 3.71 4.18
N GLY A 460 -37.25 3.01 4.36
CA GLY A 460 -37.29 1.55 4.33
C GLY A 460 -36.88 0.86 5.63
N ALA A 461 -36.68 1.59 6.73
CA ALA A 461 -36.45 1.05 8.07
C ALA A 461 -36.95 2.00 9.16
N GLU A 462 -36.91 1.56 10.42
CA GLU A 462 -37.11 2.42 11.59
C GLU A 462 -35.99 3.48 11.69
N HIS A 463 -36.27 4.59 12.39
CA HIS A 463 -35.26 5.63 12.60
C HIS A 463 -34.05 5.07 13.35
N PRO A 464 -32.82 5.29 12.85
CA PRO A 464 -31.63 4.76 13.48
C PRO A 464 -31.31 5.48 14.79
N VAL A 465 -30.65 4.77 15.70
CA VAL A 465 -30.03 5.35 16.88
C VAL A 465 -28.63 5.83 16.51
N LEU A 466 -28.30 7.07 16.84
CA LEU A 466 -26.96 7.62 16.62
C LEU A 466 -26.05 7.24 17.79
N ARG A 467 -24.95 6.55 17.50
CA ARG A 467 -24.02 6.11 18.53
C ARG A 467 -22.61 6.00 17.98
N ASP A 468 -21.65 6.60 18.67
CA ASP A 468 -20.21 6.44 18.42
C ASP A 468 -19.79 6.69 16.95
N GLY A 469 -20.48 7.61 16.26
CA GLY A 469 -20.23 7.95 14.84
C GLY A 469 -20.97 7.07 13.82
N TYR A 470 -21.93 6.24 14.25
CA TYR A 470 -22.75 5.38 13.39
C TYR A 470 -24.23 5.68 13.56
N ALA A 471 -24.99 5.49 12.48
CA ALA A 471 -26.42 5.29 12.49
C ALA A 471 -26.70 3.78 12.62
N VAL A 472 -27.34 3.39 13.73
CA VAL A 472 -27.57 1.99 14.09
C VAL A 472 -29.04 1.63 13.94
N ILE A 473 -29.32 0.58 13.18
CA ILE A 473 -30.65 -0.02 13.05
C ILE A 473 -30.57 -1.42 13.65
N GLU A 474 -31.17 -1.63 14.82
CA GLU A 474 -31.06 -2.89 15.58
C GLU A 474 -31.72 -4.07 14.85
N ASN A 475 -32.85 -3.84 14.18
CA ASN A 475 -33.61 -4.88 13.48
C ASN A 475 -33.92 -4.45 12.04
N PRO A 476 -32.92 -4.38 11.14
CA PRO A 476 -33.13 -3.94 9.77
C PRO A 476 -33.94 -4.99 8.98
N PRO A 477 -34.84 -4.57 8.06
CA PRO A 477 -35.57 -5.51 7.23
C PRO A 477 -34.64 -6.24 6.25
N VAL A 478 -34.60 -7.57 6.36
CA VAL A 478 -33.78 -8.44 5.49
C VAL A 478 -34.38 -8.52 4.09
N GLY A 479 -33.54 -8.43 3.07
CA GLY A 479 -33.91 -8.50 1.66
C GLY A 479 -34.43 -7.19 1.06
N HIS A 480 -34.52 -6.13 1.86
CA HIS A 480 -35.04 -4.82 1.44
C HIS A 480 -33.94 -3.76 1.44
N TRP A 481 -34.09 -2.76 0.58
CA TRP A 481 -33.20 -1.59 0.53
C TRP A 481 -33.56 -0.59 1.61
N ILE A 482 -32.55 -0.16 2.37
CA ILE A 482 -32.61 0.91 3.34
C ILE A 482 -31.85 2.10 2.75
N GLY A 483 -32.53 3.20 2.50
CA GLY A 483 -31.94 4.40 1.91
C GLY A 483 -31.55 5.42 2.97
N PHE A 484 -30.37 6.01 2.83
CA PHE A 484 -29.88 7.12 3.63
C PHE A 484 -29.69 8.33 2.70
N ALA A 485 -30.57 9.32 2.83
CA ALA A 485 -30.56 10.51 1.99
C ALA A 485 -29.88 11.67 2.71
N PHE A 486 -28.76 12.13 2.14
CA PHE A 486 -28.01 13.32 2.52
C PHE A 486 -27.27 13.87 1.30
N ASP A 487 -26.99 15.17 1.31
CA ASP A 487 -26.24 15.80 0.24
C ASP A 487 -24.72 15.68 0.49
N LEU A 488 -23.95 15.45 -0.57
CA LEU A 488 -22.50 15.54 -0.52
C LEU A 488 -22.10 17.02 -0.55
N PRO A 489 -21.52 17.59 0.53
CA PRO A 489 -21.20 19.01 0.58
C PRO A 489 -20.06 19.34 -0.38
N ILE A 490 -20.18 20.46 -1.09
CA ILE A 490 -19.09 21.02 -1.88
C ILE A 490 -18.32 22.01 -1.02
N HIS A 491 -17.01 21.81 -0.92
CA HIS A 491 -16.12 22.74 -0.22
C HIS A 491 -14.77 22.84 -0.92
N GLU A 492 -14.07 23.95 -0.69
CA GLU A 492 -12.71 24.15 -1.18
C GLU A 492 -11.73 24.01 -0.01
N THR A 493 -10.58 23.42 -0.30
CA THR A 493 -9.47 23.28 0.64
C THR A 493 -8.16 23.63 -0.04
N THR A 494 -7.13 23.88 0.77
CA THR A 494 -5.76 24.06 0.28
C THR A 494 -4.93 22.88 0.77
N LEU A 495 -4.39 22.11 -0.18
CA LEU A 495 -3.44 21.06 0.10
C LEU A 495 -2.10 21.71 0.41
N THR A 496 -1.62 21.53 1.63
CA THR A 496 -0.39 22.15 2.12
C THR A 496 0.62 21.09 2.46
N TRP A 497 1.81 21.22 1.89
CA TRP A 497 2.97 20.46 2.32
C TRP A 497 4.20 21.36 2.23
N ARG A 498 4.79 21.66 3.40
CA ARG A 498 5.87 22.65 3.55
C ARG A 498 5.51 24.00 2.91
N ASP A 499 6.19 24.37 1.84
CA ASP A 499 6.01 25.62 1.08
C ASP A 499 5.08 25.46 -0.14
N SER A 500 4.38 24.33 -0.24
CA SER A 500 3.37 24.06 -1.26
C SER A 500 1.99 24.49 -0.81
N ALA A 501 1.23 25.07 -1.74
CA ALA A 501 -0.20 25.25 -1.63
C ALA A 501 -0.84 24.86 -2.97
N ILE A 502 -1.78 23.91 -2.95
CA ILE A 502 -2.55 23.47 -4.12
C ILE A 502 -4.02 23.62 -3.76
N ARG A 503 -4.79 24.39 -4.52
CA ARG A 503 -6.24 24.48 -4.29
C ARG A 503 -6.91 23.20 -4.77
N ALA A 504 -7.86 22.70 -4.01
CA ALA A 504 -8.70 21.56 -4.38
C ALA A 504 -10.16 21.83 -4.00
N ARG A 505 -11.09 21.41 -4.85
CA ARG A 505 -12.53 21.40 -4.57
C ARG A 505 -12.98 19.96 -4.36
N LEU A 506 -13.62 19.71 -3.23
CA LEU A 506 -14.14 18.39 -2.89
C LEU A 506 -15.67 18.42 -2.88
N ARG A 507 -16.26 17.30 -3.29
CA ARG A 507 -17.67 16.94 -3.09
C ARG A 507 -17.69 15.75 -2.12
N GLY A 508 -18.09 15.98 -0.88
CA GLY A 508 -17.82 15.02 0.19
C GLY A 508 -16.31 14.78 0.32
N ASP A 509 -15.87 13.55 0.09
CA ASP A 509 -14.48 13.09 0.18
C ASP A 509 -13.81 12.86 -1.20
N GLU A 510 -14.49 13.24 -2.29
CA GLU A 510 -13.98 13.15 -3.66
C GLU A 510 -13.51 14.51 -4.18
N VAL A 511 -12.30 14.58 -4.73
CA VAL A 511 -11.84 15.76 -5.48
C VAL A 511 -12.56 15.86 -6.82
N VAL A 512 -13.16 17.02 -7.09
CA VAL A 512 -13.85 17.33 -8.35
C VAL A 512 -13.14 18.40 -9.19
N ALA A 513 -12.21 19.16 -8.60
CA ALA A 513 -11.32 20.07 -9.30
C ALA A 513 -10.03 20.31 -8.51
N MET A 514 -8.89 20.51 -9.18
CA MET A 514 -7.61 20.79 -8.53
C MET A 514 -6.71 21.67 -9.41
N ASP A 515 -5.94 22.56 -8.78
CA ASP A 515 -4.85 23.27 -9.47
C ASP A 515 -3.78 22.26 -9.94
N ASN A 516 -3.42 22.35 -11.22
CA ASN A 516 -2.45 21.44 -11.87
C ASN A 516 -1.24 22.18 -12.44
N PHE A 517 -1.14 23.50 -12.24
CA PHE A 517 0.02 24.31 -12.62
C PHE A 517 0.46 24.22 -14.09
N GLY A 518 -0.44 23.90 -15.03
CA GLY A 518 -0.03 23.78 -16.44
C GLY A 518 0.46 22.39 -16.85
N THR A 519 0.56 21.43 -15.91
CA THR A 519 1.16 20.11 -16.13
C THR A 519 0.32 19.18 -17.02
N ASP A 520 0.94 18.11 -17.51
CA ASP A 520 0.28 17.06 -18.31
C ASP A 520 -0.15 15.87 -17.43
N LEU A 521 -0.96 14.97 -17.97
CA LEU A 521 -1.36 13.71 -17.31
C LEU A 521 -2.06 13.94 -15.96
N THR A 522 -3.02 14.88 -15.95
CA THR A 522 -3.72 15.29 -14.73
C THR A 522 -4.91 14.38 -14.45
N PHE A 523 -5.21 14.18 -13.16
CA PHE A 523 -6.32 13.35 -12.69
C PHE A 523 -7.65 14.10 -12.75
N PHE A 524 -7.62 15.36 -12.32
CA PHE A 524 -8.82 16.17 -12.10
C PHE A 524 -8.88 17.35 -13.09
N PRO A 525 -10.09 17.86 -13.38
CA PRO A 525 -10.25 19.13 -14.07
C PRO A 525 -9.59 20.29 -13.29
N PRO A 526 -9.07 21.31 -13.99
CA PRO A 526 -8.69 22.56 -13.34
C PRO A 526 -9.93 23.32 -12.82
N PHE A 527 -9.70 24.34 -12.01
CA PHE A 527 -10.75 25.31 -11.69
C PHE A 527 -11.16 26.10 -12.94
N ASP A 528 -12.47 26.34 -13.08
CA ASP A 528 -13.05 27.26 -14.07
C ASP A 528 -12.59 28.72 -13.86
#